data_AF-A0AA36EGA7-F1
#
_entry.id   AF-A0AA36EGA7-F1
#
_cell.length_a   1.000
_cell.length_b   1.000
_cell.length_c   1.000
_cell.angle_alpha   90.00
_cell.angle_beta   90.00
_cell.angle_gamma   90.00
#
_symmetry.space_group_name_H-M   'P 1'
#
loop_
_entity.id
_entity.type
_entity.pdbx_description
1 polymer ?
#
loop_
_entity_poly.entity_id
_entity_poly.type
_entity_poly.pdbx_seq_one_letter_code
_entity_poly.pdbx_strand_id
1 'polypeptide(L)'
;MAEDDTSVVEVQYNGMSINKPFIYFDLDKKEIMYVGFRENGYAEFIAYLNKITRGMYKDVYYCPDGQTLCQGLATLQNKCDYHEFLECIHEKKKVIVYVDHFHEPLFDWIEMEEPEVEDDTNSNADEDVDSMLLDKE
;
A
#
# COMPACT_ATOMS: atom_id res chain seq x y z
N MET A 1 -25.20 -12.10 6.17
CA MET A 1 -24.01 -11.21 6.17
C MET A 1 -24.06 -10.51 4.83
N ALA A 2 -24.20 -9.19 4.80
CA ALA A 2 -24.27 -8.46 3.53
C ALA A 2 -22.89 -8.56 2.88
N GLU A 3 -22.81 -9.17 1.71
CA GLU A 3 -21.63 -9.07 0.85
C GLU A 3 -21.43 -7.57 0.59
N ASP A 4 -20.35 -7.02 1.14
CA ASP A 4 -19.98 -5.64 0.95
C ASP A 4 -19.49 -5.48 -0.50
N ASP A 5 -20.45 -5.33 -1.42
CA ASP A 5 -20.27 -5.05 -2.86
C ASP A 5 -19.57 -3.70 -3.14
N THR A 6 -19.01 -3.08 -2.10
CA THR A 6 -18.31 -1.79 -2.13
C THR A 6 -16.81 -1.93 -2.28
N SER A 7 -16.28 -3.17 -2.36
CA SER A 7 -14.84 -3.39 -2.47
C SER A 7 -14.32 -2.98 -3.87
N VAL A 8 -13.19 -2.30 -3.89
CA VAL A 8 -12.64 -1.61 -5.06
C VAL A 8 -11.17 -1.92 -5.24
N VAL A 9 -10.76 -2.09 -6.50
CA VAL A 9 -9.36 -2.12 -6.91
C VAL A 9 -9.04 -0.88 -7.73
N GLU A 10 -8.05 -0.12 -7.27
CA GLU A 10 -7.49 1.02 -7.99
C GLU A 10 -6.21 0.58 -8.71
N VAL A 11 -6.25 0.49 -10.03
CA VAL A 11 -5.07 0.16 -10.83
C VAL A 11 -4.34 1.45 -11.22
N GLN A 12 -3.08 1.54 -10.83
CA GLN A 12 -2.15 2.63 -11.14
C GLN A 12 -1.08 2.13 -12.12
N TYR A 13 -0.99 2.76 -13.28
CA TYR A 13 -0.11 2.36 -14.37
C TYR A 13 0.47 3.57 -15.09
N ASN A 14 1.46 3.36 -15.97
CA ASN A 14 2.28 4.40 -16.61
C ASN A 14 3.05 5.33 -15.67
N GLY A 15 3.10 5.00 -14.38
CA GLY A 15 3.85 5.76 -13.39
C GLY A 15 5.32 5.35 -13.28
N MET A 16 6.02 6.02 -12.37
CA MET A 16 7.39 5.72 -11.97
C MET A 16 7.50 5.77 -10.44
N SER A 17 8.28 4.86 -9.87
CA SER A 17 8.56 4.84 -8.44
C SER A 17 9.77 5.72 -8.14
N ILE A 18 9.68 6.50 -7.07
CA ILE A 18 10.79 7.30 -6.56
C ILE A 18 11.17 6.73 -5.21
N ASN A 19 12.47 6.59 -4.92
CA ASN A 19 12.95 6.01 -3.67
C ASN A 19 12.87 6.97 -2.46
N LYS A 20 12.95 8.30 -2.68
CA LYS A 20 12.98 9.30 -1.59
C LYS A 20 12.13 10.54 -1.92
N PRO A 21 10.93 10.68 -1.34
CA PRO A 21 10.20 9.69 -0.52
C PRO A 21 9.78 8.46 -1.35
N PHE A 22 9.55 7.29 -0.72
CA PHE A 22 9.14 6.09 -1.45
C PHE A 22 7.67 6.18 -1.91
N ILE A 23 7.46 6.73 -3.12
CA ILE A 23 6.13 6.99 -3.69
C ILE A 23 6.07 6.69 -5.18
N TYR A 24 4.85 6.49 -5.68
CA TYR A 24 4.55 6.24 -7.09
C TYR A 24 3.92 7.49 -7.73
N PHE A 25 4.55 8.05 -8.79
CA PHE A 25 4.14 9.31 -9.46
C PHE A 25 3.65 9.12 -10.90
N ASP A 26 2.98 10.15 -11.44
CA ASP A 26 2.59 10.32 -12.87
C ASP A 26 1.74 9.19 -13.47
N LEU A 27 0.87 8.64 -12.64
CA LEU A 27 0.10 7.45 -12.94
C LEU A 27 -1.30 7.73 -13.51
N ASP A 28 -1.65 6.97 -14.54
CA ASP A 28 -3.05 6.79 -14.93
C ASP A 28 -3.74 5.91 -13.90
N LYS A 29 -4.94 6.32 -13.47
CA LYS A 29 -5.76 5.57 -12.52
C LYS A 29 -6.94 4.92 -13.21
N LYS A 30 -7.24 3.68 -12.82
CA LYS A 30 -8.47 3.04 -13.20
C LYS A 30 -9.06 2.25 -12.05
N GLU A 31 -10.28 2.60 -11.70
CA GLU A 31 -11.03 1.93 -10.65
C GLU A 31 -11.84 0.76 -11.23
N ILE A 32 -11.86 -0.35 -10.50
CA ILE A 32 -12.61 -1.56 -10.85
C ILE A 32 -13.34 -2.06 -9.60
N MET A 33 -14.64 -2.30 -9.74
CA MET A 33 -15.43 -2.91 -8.67
C MET A 33 -15.06 -4.39 -8.54
N TYR A 34 -14.77 -4.84 -7.31
CA TYR A 34 -14.41 -6.24 -6.99
C TYR A 34 -15.41 -7.24 -7.57
N VAL A 35 -16.70 -6.92 -7.44
CA VAL A 35 -17.83 -7.68 -7.97
C VAL A 35 -17.68 -8.04 -9.45
N GLY A 36 -17.12 -7.11 -10.25
CA GLY A 36 -16.97 -7.28 -11.68
C GLY A 36 -15.83 -8.18 -12.12
N PHE A 37 -14.94 -8.59 -11.20
CA PHE A 37 -13.82 -9.47 -11.52
C PHE A 37 -13.50 -10.54 -10.48
N ARG A 38 -14.26 -10.67 -9.39
CA ARG A 38 -14.05 -11.70 -8.35
C ARG A 38 -14.05 -13.14 -8.89
N GLU A 39 -14.82 -13.39 -9.95
CA GLU A 39 -14.90 -14.71 -10.61
C GLU A 39 -13.85 -14.88 -11.71
N ASN A 40 -13.12 -13.81 -12.04
CA ASN A 40 -12.05 -13.86 -13.02
C ASN A 40 -10.82 -14.51 -12.40
N GLY A 41 -10.17 -15.39 -13.14
CA GLY A 41 -8.89 -15.93 -12.75
C GLY A 41 -7.75 -14.94 -12.97
N TYR A 42 -6.58 -15.32 -12.48
CA TYR A 42 -5.33 -14.57 -12.69
C TYR A 42 -5.09 -14.25 -14.17
N ALA A 43 -5.35 -15.19 -15.08
CA ALA A 43 -5.09 -14.99 -16.51
C ALA A 43 -5.98 -13.88 -17.11
N GLU A 44 -7.25 -13.83 -16.73
CA GLU A 44 -8.21 -12.82 -17.15
C GLU A 44 -7.86 -11.45 -16.57
N PHE A 45 -7.43 -11.39 -15.29
CA PHE A 45 -6.96 -10.17 -14.66
C PHE A 45 -5.71 -9.62 -15.36
N ILE A 46 -4.74 -10.48 -15.64
CA ILE A 46 -3.53 -10.14 -16.41
C ILE A 46 -3.88 -9.70 -17.83
N ALA A 47 -4.83 -10.34 -18.50
CA ALA A 47 -5.28 -9.93 -19.83
C ALA A 47 -5.93 -8.53 -19.79
N TYR A 48 -6.66 -8.21 -18.72
CA TYR A 48 -7.19 -6.88 -18.48
C TYR A 48 -6.08 -5.84 -18.27
N LEU A 49 -5.07 -6.14 -17.44
CA LEU A 49 -3.92 -5.27 -17.24
C LEU A 49 -3.19 -5.00 -18.55
N ASN A 50 -2.90 -6.06 -19.33
CA ASN A 50 -2.32 -5.95 -20.67
C ASN A 50 -3.13 -5.03 -21.59
N LYS A 51 -4.46 -5.09 -21.53
CA LYS A 51 -5.31 -4.23 -22.36
C LYS A 51 -5.17 -2.75 -21.99
N ILE A 52 -5.08 -2.42 -20.70
CA ILE A 52 -5.00 -1.01 -20.24
C ILE A 52 -3.60 -0.44 -20.36
N THR A 53 -2.54 -1.26 -20.21
CA THR A 53 -1.14 -0.86 -20.37
C THR A 53 -0.60 -1.07 -21.78
N ARG A 54 -1.47 -1.47 -22.73
CA ARG A 54 -1.09 -1.79 -24.12
C ARG A 54 0.01 -2.86 -24.23
N GLY A 55 0.04 -3.79 -23.28
CA GLY A 55 0.98 -4.90 -23.21
C GLY A 55 2.39 -4.51 -22.76
N MET A 56 2.57 -3.30 -22.23
CA MET A 56 3.85 -2.82 -21.75
C MET A 56 3.82 -2.81 -20.23
N TYR A 57 4.37 -3.84 -19.59
CA TYR A 57 4.73 -3.82 -18.16
C TYR A 57 5.71 -4.97 -17.87
N LYS A 58 6.41 -4.88 -16.75
CA LYS A 58 7.37 -5.87 -16.26
C LYS A 58 6.82 -6.61 -15.06
N ASP A 59 6.35 -5.86 -14.08
CA ASP A 59 5.90 -6.40 -12.79
C ASP A 59 4.59 -5.77 -12.36
N VAL A 60 3.89 -6.50 -11.49
CA VAL A 60 2.64 -6.06 -10.90
C VAL A 60 2.73 -6.29 -9.41
N TYR A 61 2.34 -5.26 -8.66
CA TYR A 61 2.33 -5.26 -7.20
C TYR A 61 0.96 -4.83 -6.71
N TYR A 62 0.64 -5.14 -5.46
CA TYR A 62 -0.54 -4.61 -4.79
C TYR A 62 -0.21 -4.14 -3.37
N CYS A 63 -0.97 -3.17 -2.88
CA CYS A 63 -0.88 -2.69 -1.50
C CYS A 63 -2.30 -2.34 -0.99
N PRO A 64 -2.67 -2.75 0.23
CA PRO A 64 -3.89 -2.28 0.87
C PRO A 64 -3.94 -0.76 0.97
N ASP A 65 -5.12 -0.17 0.72
CA ASP A 65 -5.32 1.26 0.97
C ASP A 65 -5.09 1.57 2.46
N GLY A 66 -4.39 2.67 2.73
CA GLY A 66 -4.01 3.07 4.10
C GLY A 66 -2.75 2.41 4.66
N GLN A 67 -2.12 1.47 3.94
CA GLN A 67 -0.77 1.01 4.25
C GLN A 67 0.27 1.74 3.39
N THR A 68 1.45 1.97 3.97
CA THR A 68 2.60 2.48 3.20
C THR A 68 3.11 1.38 2.27
N LEU A 69 3.75 1.77 1.16
CA LEU A 69 4.38 0.80 0.25
C LEU A 69 5.40 -0.08 1.01
N CYS A 70 6.11 0.46 1.99
CA CYS A 70 7.06 -0.32 2.79
C CYS A 70 6.43 -1.37 3.70
N GLN A 71 5.17 -1.21 4.08
CA GLN A 71 4.47 -2.14 4.97
C GLN A 71 3.57 -3.13 4.22
N GLY A 72 2.96 -2.70 3.12
CA GLY A 72 1.87 -3.43 2.49
C GLY A 72 2.13 -3.91 1.06
N LEU A 73 3.28 -3.57 0.45
CA LEU A 73 3.56 -3.94 -0.93
C LEU A 73 3.84 -5.44 -1.06
N ALA A 74 3.05 -6.10 -1.90
CA ALA A 74 3.20 -7.51 -2.25
C ALA A 74 3.24 -7.70 -3.76
N THR A 75 3.88 -8.78 -4.22
CA THR A 75 3.96 -9.13 -5.65
C THR A 75 2.69 -9.82 -6.14
N LEU A 76 2.37 -9.66 -7.44
CA LEU A 76 1.26 -10.35 -8.10
C LEU A 76 1.74 -11.05 -9.38
N GLN A 77 2.48 -12.14 -9.23
CA GLN A 77 3.19 -12.81 -10.33
C GLN A 77 2.58 -14.17 -10.71
N ASN A 78 1.75 -14.75 -9.85
CA ASN A 78 1.18 -16.07 -10.11
C ASN A 78 -0.24 -16.22 -9.51
N LYS A 79 -0.81 -17.43 -9.67
CA LYS A 79 -2.17 -17.74 -9.22
C LYS A 79 -2.32 -17.78 -7.70
N CYS A 80 -1.28 -18.14 -6.97
CA CYS A 80 -1.28 -18.14 -5.51
C CYS A 80 -1.33 -16.70 -5.01
N ASP A 81 -0.45 -15.82 -5.51
CA ASP A 81 -0.46 -14.40 -5.15
C ASP A 81 -1.81 -13.75 -5.50
N TYR A 82 -2.41 -14.14 -6.62
CA TYR A 82 -3.74 -13.68 -7.00
C TYR A 82 -4.82 -14.10 -6.00
N HIS A 83 -4.73 -15.29 -5.42
CA HIS A 83 -5.66 -15.72 -4.36
C HIS A 83 -5.50 -14.84 -3.10
N GLU A 84 -4.26 -14.63 -2.67
CA GLU A 84 -3.95 -13.75 -1.52
C GLU A 84 -4.41 -12.31 -1.76
N PHE A 85 -4.28 -11.82 -2.99
CA PHE A 85 -4.83 -10.54 -3.41
C PHE A 85 -6.36 -10.47 -3.29
N LEU A 86 -7.10 -11.51 -3.70
CA LEU A 86 -8.56 -11.55 -3.56
C LEU A 86 -8.99 -11.55 -2.08
N GLU A 87 -8.30 -12.33 -1.24
CA GLU A 87 -8.52 -12.34 0.21
C GLU A 87 -8.25 -10.96 0.83
N CYS A 88 -7.17 -10.31 0.40
CA CYS A 88 -6.81 -8.96 0.82
C CYS A 88 -7.90 -7.93 0.47
N ILE A 89 -8.45 -7.97 -0.74
CA ILE A 89 -9.55 -7.07 -1.15
C ILE A 89 -10.78 -7.29 -0.27
N HIS A 90 -11.13 -8.56 -0.02
CA HIS A 90 -12.28 -8.92 0.80
C HIS A 90 -12.17 -8.37 2.23
N GLU A 91 -10.95 -8.30 2.79
CA GLU A 91 -10.72 -7.75 4.12
C GLU A 91 -10.60 -6.22 4.18
N LYS A 92 -9.91 -5.62 3.20
CA LYS A 92 -9.47 -4.21 3.26
C LYS A 92 -10.41 -3.25 2.55
N LYS A 93 -11.40 -3.74 1.80
CA LYS A 93 -12.33 -2.99 0.93
C LYS A 93 -11.68 -2.21 -0.21
N LYS A 94 -10.46 -1.68 -0.06
CA LYS A 94 -9.74 -1.02 -1.15
C LYS A 94 -8.29 -1.52 -1.21
N VAL A 95 -7.88 -1.92 -2.42
CA VAL A 95 -6.51 -2.33 -2.71
C VAL A 95 -6.03 -1.58 -3.95
N ILE A 96 -4.80 -1.10 -3.89
CA ILE A 96 -4.14 -0.39 -4.99
C ILE A 96 -3.23 -1.38 -5.69
N VAL A 97 -3.35 -1.49 -7.01
CA VAL A 97 -2.49 -2.31 -7.86
C VAL A 97 -1.54 -1.40 -8.62
N TYR A 98 -0.23 -1.61 -8.47
CA TYR A 98 0.81 -0.86 -9.13
C TYR A 98 1.38 -1.68 -10.28
N VAL A 99 1.35 -1.11 -11.49
CA VAL A 99 1.92 -1.76 -12.68
C VAL A 99 3.24 -1.08 -13.02
N ASP A 100 4.34 -1.80 -12.80
CA ASP A 100 5.69 -1.32 -13.05
C ASP A 100 6.14 -1.66 -14.48
N HIS A 101 6.68 -0.67 -15.18
CA HIS A 101 7.14 -0.76 -16.57
C HIS A 101 8.65 -0.94 -16.69
N PHE A 102 9.40 -0.71 -15.61
CA PHE A 102 10.85 -0.60 -15.61
C PHE A 102 11.56 -1.69 -14.79
N HIS A 103 10.83 -2.52 -14.03
CA HIS A 103 11.41 -3.50 -13.10
C HIS A 103 12.29 -2.79 -12.06
N GLU A 104 11.68 -1.83 -11.37
CA GLU A 104 12.33 -1.08 -10.30
C GLU A 104 12.56 -1.99 -9.10
N PRO A 105 13.71 -1.89 -8.41
CA PRO A 105 14.02 -2.72 -7.26
C PRO A 105 13.28 -2.22 -6.01
N LEU A 106 11.94 -2.25 -6.05
CA LEU A 106 11.07 -1.71 -5.01
C LEU A 106 11.36 -2.31 -3.64
N PHE A 107 11.63 -3.62 -3.55
CA PHE A 107 11.94 -4.28 -2.28
C PHE A 107 13.29 -3.86 -1.69
N ASP A 108 14.32 -3.66 -2.52
CA ASP A 108 15.60 -3.11 -2.04
C ASP A 108 15.41 -1.70 -1.48
N TRP A 109 14.53 -0.93 -2.12
CA TRP A 109 14.19 0.43 -1.69
C TRP A 109 13.44 0.46 -0.35
N ILE A 110 12.55 -0.52 -0.13
CA ILE A 110 11.86 -0.73 1.14
C ILE A 110 12.85 -1.12 2.24
N GLU A 111 13.78 -2.02 1.97
CA GLU A 111 14.80 -2.44 2.94
C GLU A 111 15.76 -1.31 3.34
N MET A 112 16.00 -0.36 2.43
CA MET A 112 16.84 0.82 2.66
C MET A 112 16.09 1.99 3.33
N GLU A 113 14.76 1.92 3.46
CA GLU A 113 14.00 2.93 4.19
C GLU A 113 14.23 2.72 5.69
N GLU A 114 15.01 3.62 6.31
CA GLU A 114 15.17 3.62 7.76
C GLU A 114 13.79 3.88 8.38
N PRO A 115 13.35 3.08 9.38
CA PRO A 115 12.12 3.40 10.08
C PRO A 115 12.28 4.79 10.67
N GLU A 116 11.39 5.72 10.32
CA GLU A 116 11.28 6.98 11.04
C GLU A 116 10.96 6.61 12.49
N VAL A 117 11.99 6.60 13.34
CA VAL A 117 11.80 6.52 14.78
C VAL A 117 11.03 7.78 15.13
N GLU A 118 9.74 7.62 15.43
CA GLU A 118 9.01 8.66 16.16
C GLU A 118 9.81 8.90 17.44
N ASP A 119 10.52 10.02 17.48
CA ASP A 119 11.20 10.49 18.66
C ASP A 119 10.11 10.86 19.68
N ASP A 120 9.70 9.86 20.45
CA ASP A 120 8.85 9.97 21.63
C ASP A 120 9.62 10.67 22.78
N THR A 121 10.24 11.81 22.49
CA THR A 121 10.80 12.72 23.49
C THR A 121 10.05 14.04 23.56
N ASN A 122 8.71 13.99 23.59
CA ASN A 122 7.98 15.03 24.32
C ASN A 122 8.09 14.76 25.83
N SER A 123 9.31 14.93 26.34
CA SER A 123 9.68 14.98 27.75
C SER A 123 9.09 16.26 28.37
N ASN A 124 7.76 16.35 28.50
CA ASN A 124 7.19 17.27 29.48
C ASN A 124 7.11 16.50 30.79
N ALA A 125 8.24 16.53 31.50
CA ALA A 125 8.36 16.07 32.87
C ALA A 125 7.43 16.91 33.77
N ASP A 126 6.18 16.46 33.93
CA ASP A 126 5.39 16.73 35.13
C ASP A 126 5.91 15.77 36.22
N GLU A 127 7.05 16.11 36.82
CA GLU A 127 7.48 15.51 38.08
C GLU A 127 7.59 16.62 39.14
N ASP A 128 6.57 16.63 40.01
CA ASP A 128 6.48 17.36 41.26
C ASP A 128 7.79 17.27 42.06
N VAL A 129 8.51 18.40 42.19
CA VAL A 129 9.63 18.52 43.12
C VAL A 129 9.45 19.75 44.03
N ASP A 130 8.99 19.39 45.23
CA ASP A 130 9.37 19.91 46.54
C ASP A 130 8.62 21.12 47.14
N SER A 131 7.63 20.77 47.96
CA SER A 131 7.11 21.60 49.04
C SER A 131 8.14 21.65 50.18
N MET A 132 8.88 22.76 50.34
CA MET A 132 9.37 23.19 51.66
C MET A 132 9.62 24.71 51.72
N LEU A 133 9.35 25.25 52.94
CA LEU A 133 9.67 26.57 53.51
C LEU A 133 8.56 27.63 53.38
N LEU A 134 8.09 28.29 54.45
CA LEU A 134 8.37 28.23 55.88
C LEU A 134 7.31 29.13 56.59
N ASP A 135 6.80 28.73 57.75
CA ASP A 135 6.06 29.61 58.67
C ASP A 135 6.91 30.83 59.11
N LYS A 136 6.30 32.03 59.00
CA LYS A 136 6.56 33.27 59.77
C LYS A 136 5.47 34.28 59.34
N GLU A 137 4.69 34.93 60.19
CA GLU A 137 4.85 35.43 61.57
C GLU A 137 3.61 35.19 62.45
#